data_AF-A0A1X3D187-F1
#
_entry.id   AF-A0A1X3D187-F1
#
_cell.length_a   1.000
_cell.length_b   1.000
_cell.length_c   1.000
_cell.angle_alpha   90.00
_cell.angle_beta   90.00
_cell.angle_gamma   90.00
#
_symmetry.space_group_name_H-M   'P 1'
#
loop_
_entity.id
_entity.type
_entity.pdbx_description
1 polymer ?
#
loop_
_entity_poly.entity_id
_entity_poly.type
_entity_poly.pdbx_seq_one_letter_code
_entity_poly.pdbx_strand_id
1 'polypeptide(L)'
;MPKATFYTHVGNLAAFVCRLAERAVKSGGKVLLWADSPETAERLDRQLWQFEPESFLPHELWAHGQAFPQNVPLAVGCGSELPDVPPDTVVLNASPDFWCDAP
;
A
#
# COMPACT_ATOMS: atom_id res chain seq x y z
N MET A 1 17.37 -10.69 3.06
CA MET A 1 16.40 -11.13 4.09
C MET A 1 15.27 -10.12 4.10
N PRO A 2 14.01 -10.55 4.00
CA PRO A 2 12.86 -9.64 4.15
C PRO A 2 12.85 -9.05 5.57
N LYS A 3 12.37 -7.79 5.69
CA LYS A 3 12.23 -7.09 6.97
C LYS A 3 10.79 -6.62 7.13
N ALA A 4 10.13 -7.08 8.19
CA ALA A 4 8.80 -6.60 8.57
C ALA A 4 8.89 -5.60 9.72
N THR A 5 8.01 -4.60 9.73
CA THR A 5 7.83 -3.66 10.84
C THR A 5 6.35 -3.52 11.13
N PHE A 6 5.95 -3.78 12.38
CA PHE A 6 4.56 -3.72 12.81
C PHE A 6 4.30 -2.44 13.57
N TYR A 7 3.26 -1.72 13.15
CA TYR A 7 2.76 -0.55 13.85
C TYR A 7 1.46 -0.93 14.56
N THR A 8 1.48 -0.91 15.88
CA THR A 8 0.31 -1.24 16.73
C THR A 8 -0.29 0.04 17.31
N HIS A 9 -1.52 -0.06 17.85
CA HIS A 9 -2.23 1.05 18.47
C HIS A 9 -2.45 2.27 17.55
N VAL A 10 -2.61 2.03 16.25
CA VAL A 10 -2.89 3.07 15.27
C VAL A 10 -4.35 3.52 15.40
N GLY A 11 -4.57 4.74 15.88
CA GLY A 11 -5.93 5.27 16.12
C GLY A 11 -6.69 5.64 14.83
N ASN A 12 -6.01 6.18 13.83
CA ASN A 12 -6.58 6.47 12.51
C ASN A 12 -5.71 5.79 11.44
N LEU A 13 -6.13 4.59 11.03
CA LEU A 13 -5.39 3.77 10.07
C LEU A 13 -5.17 4.49 8.74
N ALA A 14 -6.22 5.12 8.20
CA ALA A 14 -6.16 5.82 6.94
C ALA A 14 -5.09 6.92 6.91
N ALA A 15 -5.15 7.83 7.89
CA ALA A 15 -4.19 8.93 7.97
C ALA A 15 -2.76 8.42 8.22
N PHE A 16 -2.61 7.32 8.97
CA PHE A 16 -1.31 6.72 9.21
C PHE A 16 -0.72 6.06 7.96
N VAL A 17 -1.53 5.29 7.24
CA VAL A 17 -1.17 4.65 5.97
C VAL A 17 -0.74 5.70 4.94
N CYS A 18 -1.44 6.84 4.84
CA CYS A 18 -1.05 7.90 3.92
C CYS A 18 0.36 8.44 4.20
N ARG A 19 0.69 8.73 5.47
CA ARG A 19 2.05 9.17 5.87
C ARG A 19 3.11 8.11 5.60
N LEU A 20 2.76 6.85 5.85
CA LEU A 20 3.68 5.74 5.66
C LEU A 20 3.94 5.48 4.17
N ALA A 21 2.90 5.57 3.34
CA ALA A 21 2.99 5.49 1.88
C ALA A 21 3.86 6.61 1.31
N GLU A 22 3.63 7.85 1.74
CA GLU A 22 4.44 8.99 1.35
C GLU A 22 5.92 8.77 1.70
N ARG A 23 6.22 8.36 2.94
CA ARG A 23 7.59 8.06 3.39
C ARG A 23 8.25 6.94 2.57
N ALA A 24 7.50 5.87 2.28
CA ALA A 24 8.00 4.74 1.52
C ALA A 24 8.32 5.14 0.06
N VAL A 25 7.41 5.89 -0.59
CA VAL A 25 7.62 6.41 -1.94
C VAL A 25 8.80 7.39 -1.99
N LYS A 26 8.93 8.30 -1.01
CA LYS A 26 10.08 9.24 -0.91
C LYS A 26 11.43 8.54 -0.75
N SER A 27 11.42 7.27 -0.33
CA SER A 27 12.64 6.44 -0.23
C SER A 27 13.04 5.81 -1.58
N GLY A 28 12.29 6.09 -2.66
CA GLY A 28 12.63 5.75 -4.05
C GLY A 28 12.18 4.37 -4.54
N GLY A 29 11.48 3.59 -3.70
CA GLY A 29 10.99 2.25 -4.03
C GLY A 29 9.58 2.23 -4.62
N LYS A 30 9.21 1.10 -5.24
CA LYS A 30 7.82 0.76 -5.57
C LYS A 30 7.09 0.41 -4.28
N VAL A 31 5.86 0.89 -4.15
CA VAL A 31 5.02 0.65 -2.98
C VAL A 31 3.72 -0.02 -3.41
N LEU A 32 3.33 -1.05 -2.67
CA LEU A 32 1.99 -1.60 -2.72
C LEU A 32 1.29 -1.30 -1.40
N LEU A 33 0.16 -0.60 -1.45
CA LEU A 33 -0.79 -0.53 -0.35
C LEU A 33 -1.82 -1.64 -0.53
N TRP A 34 -1.89 -2.56 0.44
CA TRP A 34 -2.78 -3.71 0.38
C TRP A 34 -3.90 -3.61 1.39
N ALA A 35 -5.13 -3.70 0.90
CA ALA A 35 -6.36 -3.68 1.69
C ALA A 35 -7.03 -5.06 1.76
N ASP A 36 -7.99 -5.19 2.68
CA ASP A 36 -8.81 -6.39 2.85
C ASP A 36 -9.90 -6.55 1.78
N SER A 37 -10.32 -5.44 1.17
CA SER A 37 -11.51 -5.38 0.31
C SER A 37 -11.40 -4.27 -0.74
N PRO A 38 -12.11 -4.40 -1.87
CA PRO A 38 -12.20 -3.33 -2.87
C PRO A 38 -12.71 -2.01 -2.29
N GLU A 39 -13.69 -2.07 -1.38
CA GLU A 39 -14.27 -0.90 -0.74
C GLU A 39 -13.25 -0.16 0.14
N THR A 40 -12.41 -0.90 0.88
CA THR A 40 -11.31 -0.30 1.65
C THR A 40 -10.22 0.25 0.73
N ALA A 41 -9.87 -0.45 -0.36
CA ALA A 41 -8.88 0.04 -1.34
C ALA A 41 -9.31 1.37 -1.96
N GLU A 42 -10.55 1.47 -2.44
CA GLU A 42 -11.10 2.71 -3.00
C GLU A 42 -11.18 3.86 -1.97
N ARG A 43 -11.48 3.53 -0.71
CA ARG A 43 -11.47 4.53 0.36
C ARG A 43 -10.06 5.08 0.60
N LEU A 44 -9.06 4.20 0.63
CA LEU A 44 -7.66 4.59 0.81
C LEU A 44 -7.14 5.39 -0.39
N ASP A 45 -7.46 4.99 -1.63
CA ASP A 45 -7.17 5.76 -2.85
C ASP A 45 -7.68 7.21 -2.76
N ARG A 46 -8.97 7.40 -2.42
CA ARG A 46 -9.51 8.75 -2.21
C ARG A 46 -8.79 9.52 -1.11
N GLN A 47 -8.39 8.84 -0.04
CA GLN A 47 -7.68 9.49 1.07
C GLN A 47 -6.27 9.89 0.71
N LEU A 48 -5.56 9.10 -0.10
CA LEU A 48 -4.23 9.46 -0.61
C LEU A 48 -4.27 10.74 -1.44
N TRP A 49 -5.33 10.94 -2.24
CA TRP A 49 -5.54 12.20 -2.96
C TRP A 49 -5.86 13.41 -2.08
N GLN A 50 -6.49 13.18 -0.92
CA GLN A 50 -6.97 14.25 -0.03
C GLN A 50 -6.02 14.55 1.15
N PHE A 51 -5.02 13.69 1.38
CA PHE A 51 -4.30 13.63 2.65
C PHE A 51 -3.62 14.94 3.02
N GLU A 52 -2.66 15.40 2.21
CA GLU A 52 -2.04 16.71 2.39
C GLU A 52 -1.85 17.41 1.04
N PRO A 53 -2.26 18.68 0.88
CA PRO A 53 -2.19 19.41 -0.39
C PRO A 53 -0.79 19.49 -1.00
N GLU A 54 0.25 19.46 -0.16
CA GLU A 54 1.66 19.52 -0.58
C GLU A 54 2.27 18.14 -0.84
N SER A 55 1.56 17.06 -0.48
CA SER A 55 1.98 15.67 -0.67
C SER A 55 1.26 15.06 -1.88
N PHE A 56 1.69 15.44 -3.09
CA PHE A 56 1.24 14.72 -4.29
C PHE A 56 1.88 13.33 -4.35
N LEU A 57 1.06 12.30 -4.19
CA LEU A 57 1.48 10.90 -4.27
C LEU A 57 0.81 10.24 -5.48
N PRO A 58 1.47 10.17 -6.66
CA PRO A 58 0.86 9.51 -7.81
C PRO A 58 0.61 8.03 -7.50
N HIS A 59 -0.63 7.61 -7.66
CA HIS A 59 -1.05 6.24 -7.38
C HIS A 59 -2.17 5.80 -8.31
N GLU A 60 -2.38 4.50 -8.40
CA GLU A 60 -3.52 3.92 -9.11
C GLU A 60 -4.08 2.70 -8.37
N LEU A 61 -5.39 2.50 -8.51
CA LEU A 61 -6.03 1.25 -8.14
C LEU A 61 -5.51 0.13 -9.04
N TRP A 62 -5.12 -0.98 -8.42
CA TRP A 62 -4.60 -2.15 -9.09
C TRP A 62 -5.41 -3.39 -8.69
N ALA A 63 -5.90 -4.11 -9.70
CA ALA A 63 -6.60 -5.37 -9.50
C ALA A 63 -5.61 -6.54 -9.43
N HIS A 64 -5.71 -7.36 -8.39
CA HIS A 64 -4.93 -8.57 -8.26
C HIS A 64 -5.08 -9.47 -9.51
N GLY A 65 -3.96 -10.01 -10.01
CA GLY A 65 -3.92 -10.79 -11.25
C GLY A 65 -3.71 -9.99 -12.53
N GLN A 66 -3.69 -8.65 -12.47
CA GLN A 66 -3.22 -7.81 -13.57
C GLN A 66 -1.73 -7.49 -13.44
N ALA A 67 -1.10 -7.09 -14.55
CA ALA A 67 0.29 -6.66 -14.54
C ALA A 67 0.49 -5.49 -13.54
N PHE A 68 1.55 -5.57 -12.73
CA PHE A 68 1.80 -4.57 -11.71
C PHE A 68 2.12 -3.19 -12.34
N PRO A 69 1.57 -2.08 -11.79
CA PRO A 69 1.75 -0.73 -12.33
C PRO A 69 3.21 -0.29 -12.49
N GLN A 70 3.57 0.14 -13.70
CA GLN A 70 4.92 0.61 -14.00
C GLN A 70 5.08 2.14 -13.88
N ASN A 71 4.01 2.90 -14.13
CA ASN A 71 4.10 4.36 -14.28
C ASN A 71 3.79 5.17 -13.02
N VAL A 72 3.34 4.51 -11.95
CA VAL A 72 3.13 5.15 -10.65
C VAL A 72 4.03 4.54 -9.58
N PRO A 73 4.46 5.30 -8.56
CA PRO A 73 5.26 4.77 -7.46
C PRO A 73 4.43 3.94 -6.47
N LEU A 74 3.11 4.16 -6.39
CA LEU A 74 2.22 3.49 -5.45
C LEU A 74 1.06 2.80 -6.19
N ALA A 75 0.91 1.49 -5.98
CA ALA A 75 -0.28 0.75 -6.36
C ALA A 75 -1.18 0.54 -5.11
N VAL A 76 -2.49 0.64 -5.28
CA VAL A 76 -3.47 0.34 -4.23
C VAL A 76 -4.27 -0.88 -4.64
N GLY A 77 -4.10 -2.00 -3.93
CA GLY A 77 -4.74 -3.27 -4.24
C GLY A 77 -5.46 -3.86 -3.03
N CYS A 78 -6.16 -4.96 -3.25
CA CYS A 78 -6.82 -5.72 -2.18
C CYS A 78 -6.90 -7.21 -2.50
N GLY A 79 -7.06 -8.00 -1.46
CA GLY A 79 -7.31 -9.44 -1.55
C GLY A 79 -6.89 -10.19 -0.30
N SER A 80 -7.16 -11.49 -0.30
CA SER A 80 -6.79 -12.42 0.79
C SER A 80 -5.53 -13.24 0.48
N GLU A 81 -5.04 -13.17 -0.75
CA GLU A 81 -3.85 -13.91 -1.19
C GLU A 81 -2.67 -12.96 -1.34
N LEU A 82 -1.45 -13.50 -1.14
CA LEU A 82 -0.24 -12.72 -1.33
C LEU A 82 -0.07 -12.39 -2.82
N PRO A 83 0.01 -11.11 -3.20
CA PRO A 83 0.19 -10.73 -4.59
C PRO A 83 1.62 -10.98 -5.07
N ASP A 84 1.75 -11.40 -6.33
CA ASP A 84 3.02 -11.33 -7.04
C ASP A 84 3.37 -9.86 -7.33
N VAL A 85 4.42 -9.37 -6.68
CA VAL A 85 4.89 -8.00 -6.82
C VAL A 85 6.31 -7.96 -7.38
N PRO A 86 6.73 -6.86 -8.04
CA PRO A 86 8.10 -6.70 -8.48
C PRO A 86 9.11 -6.82 -7.32
N PRO A 87 10.35 -7.25 -7.59
CA PRO A 87 11.42 -7.21 -6.60
C PRO A 87 11.58 -5.82 -5.98
N ASP A 88 12.06 -5.78 -4.74
CA ASP A 88 12.29 -4.54 -3.97
C ASP A 88 11.02 -3.67 -3.75
N THR A 89 9.83 -4.24 -3.90
CA THR A 89 8.56 -3.57 -3.57
C THR A 89 8.36 -3.54 -2.05
N VAL A 90 8.10 -2.35 -1.51
CA VAL A 90 7.65 -2.18 -0.12
C VAL A 90 6.15 -2.44 -0.06
N VAL A 91 5.72 -3.39 0.76
CA VAL A 91 4.30 -3.65 0.96
C VAL A 91 3.81 -3.04 2.27
N LEU A 92 2.83 -2.16 2.17
CA LEU A 92 2.08 -1.61 3.29
C LEU A 92 0.79 -2.40 3.42
N ASN A 93 0.81 -3.40 4.29
CA ASN A 93 -0.38 -4.19 4.58
C ASN A 93 -1.28 -3.45 5.58
N ALA A 94 -2.47 -3.05 5.13
CA ALA A 94 -3.53 -2.43 5.93
C ALA A 94 -4.72 -3.39 6.17
N SER A 95 -4.59 -4.65 5.76
CA SER A 95 -5.57 -5.70 6.03
C SER A 95 -5.30 -6.36 7.40
N PRO A 96 -6.27 -7.10 7.97
CA PRO A 96 -6.06 -7.88 9.18
C PRO A 96 -5.25 -9.15 8.93
N ASP A 97 -5.01 -9.54 7.66
CA ASP A 97 -4.33 -10.77 7.32
C ASP A 97 -2.83 -10.64 7.55
N PHE A 98 -2.25 -11.66 8.19
CA PHE A 98 -0.83 -11.70 8.50
C PHE A 98 -0.11 -12.63 7.53
N TRP A 99 0.73 -12.07 6.67
CA TRP A 99 1.55 -12.86 5.75
C TRP A 99 2.86 -13.25 6.41
N CYS A 100 2.79 -14.23 7.33
CA CYS A 100 3.97 -14.78 7.99
C CYS A 100 4.85 -15.63 7.06
N ASP A 101 4.30 -16.08 5.93
CA ASP A 101 4.96 -16.99 4.97
C ASP A 101 5.32 -16.30 3.63
N ALA A 102 5.34 -14.96 3.58
CA ALA A 102 5.79 -14.25 2.38
C ALA A 102 7.27 -14.58 2.10
N PRO A 103 7.63 -14.91 0.85
CA PRO A 103 8.96 -15.42 0.47
C PRO A 103 10.11 -14.42 0.71
#